data_AF-A0A9Q9EWV4-F1
#
_entry.id   AF-A0A9Q9EWV4-F1
#
_cell.length_a   1.000
_cell.length_b   1.000
_cell.length_c   1.000
_cell.angle_alpha   90.00
_cell.angle_beta   90.00
_cell.angle_gamma   90.00
#
_symmetry.space_group_name_H-M   'P 1'
#
loop_
_entity.id
_entity.type
_entity.pdbx_description
1 polymer ?
#
loop_
_entity_poly.entity_id
_entity_poly.type
_entity_poly.pdbx_seq_one_letter_code
_entity_poly.pdbx_strand_id
1 'polypeptide(L)'
;MMTAVCMLPLLFVSPLYAEETDEIRILQKEAEKGLAESQNKLAGLYYEGKGLTKNYETAAYWYHKAAKQGHILAQNNLADMFVEGKGVEQSYKQAVYWYKKSAEQGHAWAQNNLGFMYKEGLGVEQNYKQAVYWYSKAAEQGLSEAQNNLGFMYKTGRGIEQSYESAVYWYRKAAEQELAEAQFNLGNMYFDGLSLAKNHEQAAEWYFKAAEQGLAKAQNKLGWMYYQGIGVKKDYKKASEWFGKAADQGLTEAQAKLKELEEQLQKNTKPLLIIDKDGTLTGLTDKTKLQGKLILPAEVKKIGENAFYDCKGLTEIDFSACTNLVDIGRWAFFGCTGLTEVRLPASLTKIGYWAFDECTGLTEVRLPARLTEIGKGAFAACRNLHRLVVAPENTSYYSKDNVIYTKNMKKLICAAGGITQISIPDTVAQIEGWAFDGCTGLTEVRLPASLTEIGEWAFSGCTGLTKLDISACKNLTEIGEQAFYGCKNLEEIKKLLKDSTGTP
;
A
#
# COMPACT_ATOMS: atom_id res chain seq x y z
N MET A 1 -2.35 -54.45 2.14
CA MET A 1 -2.88 -54.58 0.76
C MET A 1 -4.25 -53.90 0.72
N MET A 2 -4.52 -53.19 -0.37
CA MET A 2 -5.35 -51.98 -0.48
C MET A 2 -6.83 -52.10 -0.09
N THR A 3 -7.31 -50.97 0.42
CA THR A 3 -8.64 -50.58 0.89
C THR A 3 -9.67 -50.35 -0.24
N ALA A 4 -10.95 -50.56 0.10
CA ALA A 4 -12.12 -50.30 -0.72
C ALA A 4 -12.26 -48.83 -1.16
N VAL A 5 -12.75 -48.60 -2.39
CA VAL A 5 -13.53 -47.40 -2.77
C VAL A 5 -14.60 -47.80 -3.79
N CYS A 6 -15.83 -47.44 -3.44
CA CYS A 6 -17.03 -47.49 -4.26
C CYS A 6 -16.94 -46.46 -5.40
N MET A 7 -17.10 -46.87 -6.67
CA MET A 7 -17.32 -45.94 -7.78
C MET A 7 -18.74 -46.11 -8.32
N LEU A 8 -19.56 -45.08 -8.14
CA LEU A 8 -20.80 -44.85 -8.89
C LEU A 8 -20.48 -44.74 -10.40
N PRO A 9 -21.43 -45.10 -11.30
CA PRO A 9 -21.30 -44.75 -12.70
C PRO A 9 -21.41 -43.22 -12.86
N LEU A 10 -20.43 -42.64 -13.55
CA LEU A 10 -20.44 -41.25 -13.97
C LEU A 10 -21.74 -40.91 -14.69
N LEU A 11 -22.53 -40.00 -14.11
CA LEU A 11 -23.54 -39.25 -14.83
C LEU A 11 -22.81 -38.42 -15.90
N PHE A 12 -23.05 -38.73 -17.17
CA PHE A 12 -22.84 -37.80 -18.26
C PHE A 12 -23.66 -36.55 -17.97
N VAL A 13 -23.01 -35.48 -17.51
CA VAL A 13 -23.60 -34.14 -17.51
C VAL A 13 -23.60 -33.68 -18.96
N SER A 14 -24.70 -33.90 -19.67
CA SER A 14 -24.99 -33.20 -20.92
C SER A 14 -24.93 -31.69 -20.66
N PRO A 15 -24.41 -30.87 -21.59
CA PRO A 15 -24.43 -29.42 -21.41
C PRO A 15 -25.90 -28.99 -21.27
N LEU A 16 -26.16 -28.17 -20.26
CA LEU A 16 -27.47 -27.57 -19.99
C LEU A 16 -27.85 -26.71 -21.21
N TYR A 17 -28.53 -27.28 -22.21
CA TYR A 17 -29.17 -26.49 -23.25
C TYR A 17 -30.27 -25.68 -22.57
N ALA A 18 -30.22 -24.35 -22.70
CA ALA A 18 -31.34 -23.51 -22.29
C ALA A 18 -32.58 -23.99 -23.04
N GLU A 19 -33.55 -24.56 -22.34
CA GLU A 19 -34.80 -25.00 -22.96
C GLU A 19 -35.54 -23.78 -23.50
N GLU A 20 -35.71 -23.76 -24.82
CA GLU A 20 -36.44 -22.72 -25.54
C GLU A 20 -37.90 -22.69 -25.09
N THR A 21 -38.35 -21.54 -24.57
CA THR A 21 -39.71 -21.39 -24.04
C THR A 21 -40.75 -21.38 -25.15
N ASP A 22 -41.99 -21.75 -24.83
CA ASP A 22 -43.10 -21.71 -25.80
C ASP A 22 -43.35 -20.30 -26.36
N GLU A 23 -43.05 -19.25 -25.59
CA GLU A 23 -43.09 -17.85 -26.06
C GLU A 23 -42.08 -17.59 -27.18
N ILE A 24 -40.85 -18.11 -27.08
CA ILE A 24 -39.82 -17.95 -28.11
C ILE A 24 -40.19 -18.72 -29.37
N ARG A 25 -40.77 -19.91 -29.23
CA ARG A 25 -41.27 -20.70 -30.37
C ARG A 25 -42.39 -19.98 -31.12
N ILE A 26 -43.31 -19.33 -30.39
CA ILE A 26 -44.36 -18.52 -31.00
C ILE A 26 -43.74 -17.33 -31.73
N LEU A 27 -42.81 -16.62 -31.08
CA LEU A 27 -42.11 -15.47 -31.65
C LEU A 27 -41.36 -15.83 -32.94
N GLN A 28 -40.70 -16.99 -32.99
CA GLN A 28 -40.04 -17.51 -34.20
C GLN A 28 -41.03 -17.72 -35.34
N LYS A 29 -42.16 -18.38 -35.07
CA LYS A 29 -43.21 -18.60 -36.08
C LYS A 29 -43.77 -17.28 -36.62
N GLU A 30 -43.93 -16.26 -35.76
CA GLU A 30 -44.37 -14.93 -36.20
C GLU A 30 -43.29 -14.20 -37.03
N ALA A 31 -42.03 -14.28 -36.61
CA ALA A 31 -40.91 -13.71 -37.34
C ALA A 31 -40.75 -14.34 -38.74
N GLU A 32 -40.93 -15.66 -38.84
CA GLU A 32 -40.96 -16.42 -40.09
C GLU A 32 -42.13 -16.03 -41.00
N LYS A 33 -43.30 -15.71 -40.42
CA LYS A 33 -44.45 -15.16 -41.15
C LYS A 33 -44.24 -13.72 -41.64
N GLY A 34 -43.12 -13.09 -41.30
CA GLY A 34 -42.75 -11.78 -41.82
C GLY A 34 -43.08 -10.61 -40.89
N LEU A 35 -43.60 -10.83 -39.68
CA LEU A 35 -43.96 -9.72 -38.80
C LEU A 35 -42.70 -8.96 -38.34
N ALA A 36 -42.57 -7.71 -38.76
CA ALA A 36 -41.37 -6.90 -38.51
C ALA A 36 -41.06 -6.70 -37.01
N GLU A 37 -42.10 -6.53 -36.18
CA GLU A 37 -41.98 -6.45 -34.72
C GLU A 37 -41.40 -7.74 -34.13
N SER A 38 -41.96 -8.90 -34.52
CA SER A 38 -41.50 -10.21 -34.07
C SER A 38 -40.07 -10.50 -34.53
N GLN A 39 -39.70 -10.10 -35.76
CA GLN A 39 -38.33 -10.18 -36.26
C GLN A 39 -37.37 -9.31 -35.46
N ASN A 40 -37.73 -8.06 -35.15
CA ASN A 40 -36.93 -7.17 -34.33
C ASN A 40 -36.72 -7.72 -32.91
N LYS A 41 -37.79 -8.20 -32.28
CA LYS A 41 -37.73 -8.78 -30.94
C LYS A 41 -36.88 -10.05 -30.90
N LEU A 42 -37.06 -10.95 -31.88
CA LEU A 42 -36.27 -12.18 -31.99
C LEU A 42 -34.78 -11.87 -32.20
N ALA A 43 -34.47 -10.86 -33.03
CA ALA A 43 -33.10 -10.40 -33.21
C ALA A 43 -32.46 -9.93 -31.89
N GLY A 44 -33.20 -9.17 -31.09
CA GLY A 44 -32.77 -8.74 -29.75
C GLY A 44 -32.45 -9.90 -28.82
N LEU A 45 -33.28 -10.95 -28.81
CA LEU A 45 -33.04 -12.15 -28.00
C LEU A 45 -31.74 -12.86 -28.40
N TYR A 46 -31.49 -13.03 -29.70
CA TYR A 46 -30.22 -13.58 -30.20
C TYR A 46 -29.02 -12.68 -29.90
N TYR A 47 -29.20 -11.35 -29.95
CA TYR A 47 -28.12 -10.38 -29.68
C TYR A 47 -27.69 -10.42 -28.20
N GLU A 48 -28.66 -10.47 -27.28
CA GLU A 48 -28.42 -10.45 -25.84
C GLU A 48 -28.12 -11.85 -25.27
N GLY A 49 -28.59 -12.91 -25.93
CA GLY A 49 -28.54 -14.28 -25.44
C GLY A 49 -29.59 -14.58 -24.36
N LYS A 50 -30.74 -13.90 -24.39
CA LYS A 50 -31.82 -14.08 -23.42
C LYS A 50 -32.77 -15.18 -23.90
N GLY A 51 -32.72 -16.35 -23.26
CA GLY A 51 -33.55 -17.51 -23.62
C GLY A 51 -33.14 -18.22 -24.93
N LEU A 52 -32.14 -17.68 -25.64
CA LEU A 52 -31.54 -18.24 -26.84
C LEU A 52 -30.01 -18.18 -26.70
N THR A 53 -29.31 -19.11 -27.35
CA THR A 53 -27.85 -19.00 -27.47
C THR A 53 -27.51 -17.72 -28.23
N LYS A 54 -26.67 -16.87 -27.63
CA LYS A 54 -26.23 -15.62 -28.23
C LYS A 54 -25.62 -15.88 -29.61
N ASN A 55 -26.13 -15.20 -30.64
CA ASN A 55 -25.67 -15.35 -32.01
C ASN A 55 -25.86 -14.04 -32.80
N TYR A 56 -24.77 -13.32 -33.04
CA TYR A 56 -24.83 -12.03 -33.71
C TYR A 56 -25.19 -12.13 -35.19
N GLU A 57 -24.79 -13.18 -35.90
CA GLU A 57 -25.16 -13.36 -37.31
C GLU A 57 -26.67 -13.57 -37.47
N THR A 58 -27.26 -14.36 -36.58
CA THR A 58 -28.71 -14.60 -36.57
C THR A 58 -29.48 -13.36 -36.14
N ALA A 59 -28.96 -12.60 -35.16
CA ALA A 59 -29.52 -11.30 -34.81
C ALA A 59 -29.48 -10.32 -36.00
N ALA A 60 -28.34 -10.19 -36.68
CA ALA A 60 -28.20 -9.34 -37.86
C ALA A 60 -29.17 -9.74 -38.97
N TYR A 61 -29.33 -11.04 -39.22
CA TYR A 61 -30.26 -11.56 -40.21
C TYR A 61 -31.69 -11.08 -39.95
N TRP A 62 -32.18 -11.24 -38.72
CA TRP A 62 -33.54 -10.85 -38.35
C TRP A 62 -33.72 -9.33 -38.29
N TYR A 63 -32.75 -8.59 -37.76
CA TYR A 63 -32.77 -7.12 -37.82
C TYR A 63 -32.80 -6.63 -39.27
N HIS A 64 -32.02 -7.22 -40.17
CA HIS A 64 -32.02 -6.85 -41.58
C HIS A 64 -33.37 -7.12 -42.27
N LYS A 65 -34.04 -8.23 -41.95
CA LYS A 65 -35.41 -8.47 -42.42
C LYS A 65 -36.40 -7.42 -41.92
N ALA A 66 -36.40 -7.11 -40.63
CA ALA A 66 -37.28 -6.11 -40.04
C ALA A 66 -36.99 -4.70 -40.57
N ALA A 67 -35.70 -4.34 -40.68
CA ALA A 67 -35.23 -3.03 -41.14
C ALA A 67 -35.65 -2.75 -42.60
N LYS A 68 -35.61 -3.77 -43.47
CA LYS A 68 -36.12 -3.71 -44.85
C LYS A 68 -37.61 -3.40 -44.94
N GLN A 69 -38.37 -3.77 -43.91
CA GLN A 69 -39.80 -3.46 -43.80
C GLN A 69 -40.08 -2.07 -43.21
N GLY A 70 -39.05 -1.28 -42.91
CA GLY A 70 -39.20 0.04 -42.33
C GLY A 70 -39.14 0.10 -40.80
N HIS A 71 -38.94 -1.03 -40.12
CA HIS A 71 -38.99 -1.09 -38.66
C HIS A 71 -37.89 -0.21 -38.02
N ILE A 72 -38.33 0.85 -37.34
CA ILE A 72 -37.47 1.96 -36.89
C ILE A 72 -36.33 1.51 -35.98
N LEU A 73 -36.64 0.68 -34.97
CA LEU A 73 -35.64 0.16 -34.02
C LEU A 73 -34.69 -0.84 -34.68
N ALA A 74 -35.18 -1.62 -35.65
CA ALA A 74 -34.35 -2.62 -36.32
C ALA A 74 -33.34 -1.94 -37.26
N GLN A 75 -33.73 -0.84 -37.89
CA GLN A 75 -32.82 0.00 -38.67
C GLN A 75 -31.73 0.61 -37.78
N ASN A 76 -32.08 1.11 -36.60
CA ASN A 76 -31.08 1.61 -35.65
C ASN A 76 -30.12 0.50 -35.20
N ASN A 77 -30.66 -0.62 -34.71
CA ASN A 77 -29.84 -1.71 -34.15
C ASN A 77 -28.97 -2.38 -35.22
N LEU A 78 -29.47 -2.51 -36.45
CA LEU A 78 -28.66 -2.99 -37.57
C LEU A 78 -27.52 -2.03 -37.90
N ALA A 79 -27.75 -0.72 -37.80
CA ALA A 79 -26.70 0.27 -37.98
C ALA A 79 -25.62 0.14 -36.90
N ASP A 80 -26.00 -0.05 -35.63
CA ASP A 80 -25.06 -0.36 -34.54
C ASP A 80 -24.22 -1.60 -34.86
N MET A 81 -24.85 -2.68 -35.36
CA MET A 81 -24.14 -3.90 -35.75
C MET A 81 -23.12 -3.67 -36.86
N PHE A 82 -23.42 -2.80 -37.84
CA PHE A 82 -22.46 -2.38 -38.86
C PHE A 82 -21.33 -1.49 -38.33
N VAL A 83 -21.60 -0.64 -37.34
CA VAL A 83 -20.56 0.17 -36.65
C VAL A 83 -19.56 -0.74 -35.93
N GLU A 84 -20.07 -1.77 -35.24
CA GLU A 84 -19.26 -2.64 -34.39
C GLU A 84 -18.70 -3.87 -35.13
N GLY A 85 -19.22 -4.20 -36.31
CA GLY A 85 -18.87 -5.43 -37.04
C GLY A 85 -19.36 -6.71 -36.35
N LYS A 86 -20.44 -6.63 -35.54
CA LYS A 86 -21.01 -7.80 -34.85
C LYS A 86 -21.98 -8.51 -35.77
N GLY A 87 -21.68 -9.74 -36.17
CA GLY A 87 -22.57 -10.55 -37.01
C GLY A 87 -22.71 -10.10 -38.47
N VAL A 88 -22.02 -9.03 -38.85
CA VAL A 88 -21.90 -8.49 -40.20
C VAL A 88 -20.49 -7.95 -40.39
N GLU A 89 -20.03 -7.83 -41.64
CA GLU A 89 -18.79 -7.11 -41.94
C GLU A 89 -18.93 -5.63 -41.53
N GLN A 90 -17.96 -5.11 -40.79
CA GLN A 90 -17.98 -3.71 -40.33
C GLN A 90 -18.07 -2.76 -41.53
N SER A 91 -19.05 -1.85 -41.50
CA SER A 91 -19.25 -0.91 -42.60
C SER A 91 -19.95 0.36 -42.14
N TYR A 92 -19.18 1.42 -41.94
CA TYR A 92 -19.75 2.73 -41.59
C TYR A 92 -20.68 3.28 -42.68
N LYS A 93 -20.46 2.93 -43.95
CA LYS A 93 -21.37 3.32 -45.04
C LYS A 93 -22.76 2.70 -44.88
N GLN A 94 -22.82 1.42 -44.53
CA GLN A 94 -24.09 0.73 -44.25
C GLN A 94 -24.71 1.24 -42.95
N ALA A 95 -23.91 1.50 -41.92
CA ALA A 95 -24.40 2.11 -40.69
C ALA A 95 -25.08 3.46 -40.95
N VAL A 96 -24.44 4.37 -41.71
CA VAL A 96 -25.06 5.66 -42.05
C VAL A 96 -26.35 5.47 -42.85
N TYR A 97 -26.38 4.55 -43.81
CA TYR A 97 -27.59 4.26 -44.57
C TYR A 97 -28.76 3.89 -43.65
N TRP A 98 -28.56 2.96 -42.72
CA TRP A 98 -29.61 2.49 -41.82
C TRP A 98 -29.96 3.49 -40.71
N TYR A 99 -28.97 4.18 -40.14
CA TYR A 99 -29.24 5.29 -39.21
C TYR A 99 -30.06 6.38 -39.88
N LYS A 100 -29.73 6.77 -41.11
CA LYS A 100 -30.49 7.77 -41.85
C LYS A 100 -31.95 7.35 -42.03
N LYS A 101 -32.21 6.11 -42.41
CA LYS A 101 -33.59 5.58 -42.51
C LYS A 101 -34.36 5.64 -41.20
N SER A 102 -33.71 5.35 -40.07
CA SER A 102 -34.35 5.39 -38.74
C SER A 102 -34.53 6.84 -38.24
N ALA A 103 -33.52 7.69 -38.47
CA ALA A 103 -33.48 9.09 -38.07
C ALA A 103 -34.52 9.95 -38.80
N GLU A 104 -34.73 9.69 -40.10
CA GLU A 104 -35.77 10.32 -40.94
C GLU A 104 -37.19 10.00 -40.44
N GLN A 105 -37.36 8.89 -39.71
CA GLN A 105 -38.61 8.50 -39.07
C GLN A 105 -38.75 9.06 -37.64
N GLY A 106 -37.80 9.87 -37.18
CA GLY A 106 -37.89 10.57 -35.90
C GLY A 106 -37.15 9.91 -34.73
N HIS A 107 -36.50 8.76 -34.92
CA HIS A 107 -35.85 8.04 -33.81
C HIS A 107 -34.67 8.82 -33.23
N ALA A 108 -34.80 9.31 -31.99
CA ALA A 108 -33.83 10.21 -31.36
C ALA A 108 -32.41 9.62 -31.27
N TRP A 109 -32.27 8.35 -30.91
CA TRP A 109 -30.96 7.68 -30.87
C TRP A 109 -30.30 7.57 -32.25
N ALA A 110 -31.08 7.26 -33.29
CA ALA A 110 -30.56 7.19 -34.64
C ALA A 110 -30.16 8.57 -35.17
N GLN A 111 -30.92 9.62 -34.81
CA GLN A 111 -30.55 11.01 -35.10
C GLN A 111 -29.24 11.39 -34.40
N ASN A 112 -29.08 11.10 -33.11
CA ASN A 112 -27.82 11.33 -32.40
C ASN A 112 -26.64 10.57 -33.04
N ASN A 113 -26.81 9.28 -33.31
CA ASN A 113 -25.76 8.46 -33.90
C ASN A 113 -25.40 8.94 -35.30
N LEU A 114 -26.38 9.30 -36.14
CA LEU A 114 -26.12 9.90 -37.45
C LEU A 114 -25.39 11.25 -37.33
N GLY A 115 -25.75 12.07 -36.35
CA GLY A 115 -25.04 13.30 -36.03
C GLY A 115 -23.57 13.05 -35.72
N PHE A 116 -23.28 11.99 -34.95
CA PHE A 116 -21.92 11.53 -34.67
C PHE A 116 -21.18 11.08 -35.93
N MET A 117 -21.82 10.29 -36.79
CA MET A 117 -21.21 9.85 -38.06
C MET A 117 -20.81 11.03 -38.94
N TYR A 118 -21.64 12.07 -39.02
CA TYR A 118 -21.31 13.30 -39.75
C TYR A 118 -20.22 14.14 -39.06
N LYS A 119 -20.21 14.20 -37.72
CA LYS A 119 -19.17 14.92 -36.96
C LYS A 119 -17.79 14.31 -37.19
N GLU A 120 -17.70 12.99 -37.19
CA GLU A 120 -16.42 12.27 -37.33
C GLU A 120 -16.07 11.93 -38.79
N GLY A 121 -17.01 12.04 -39.73
CA GLY A 121 -16.81 11.65 -41.13
C GLY A 121 -16.73 10.13 -41.33
N LEU A 122 -17.45 9.36 -40.50
CA LEU A 122 -17.46 7.91 -40.58
C LEU A 122 -18.51 7.45 -41.59
N GLY A 123 -18.08 6.85 -42.71
CA GLY A 123 -18.98 6.37 -43.75
C GLY A 123 -19.67 7.45 -44.59
N VAL A 124 -19.45 8.72 -44.26
CA VAL A 124 -19.89 9.93 -44.98
C VAL A 124 -18.82 11.00 -44.92
N GLU A 125 -18.86 11.97 -45.83
CA GLU A 125 -18.02 13.16 -45.72
C GLU A 125 -18.30 13.92 -44.43
N GLN A 126 -17.25 14.34 -43.72
CA GLN A 126 -17.37 15.08 -42.48
C GLN A 126 -18.15 16.38 -42.72
N ASN A 127 -19.22 16.58 -41.93
CA ASN A 127 -20.09 17.74 -42.08
C ASN A 127 -20.68 18.15 -40.73
N TYR A 128 -20.07 19.15 -40.10
CA TYR A 128 -20.54 19.65 -38.80
C TYR A 128 -21.94 20.28 -38.85
N LYS A 129 -22.36 20.86 -39.99
CA LYS A 129 -23.72 21.42 -40.12
C LYS A 129 -24.77 20.32 -40.07
N GLN A 130 -24.51 19.18 -40.74
CA GLN A 130 -25.38 18.00 -40.66
C GLN A 130 -25.35 17.38 -39.26
N ALA A 131 -24.18 17.34 -38.61
CA ALA A 131 -24.08 16.89 -37.22
C ALA A 131 -24.97 17.72 -36.29
N VAL A 132 -24.86 19.06 -36.36
CA VAL A 132 -25.71 19.99 -35.60
C VAL A 132 -27.19 19.75 -35.90
N TYR A 133 -27.56 19.65 -37.18
CA TYR A 133 -28.96 19.42 -37.58
C TYR A 133 -29.55 18.18 -36.88
N TRP A 134 -28.85 17.05 -36.94
CA TRP A 134 -29.34 15.80 -36.35
C TRP A 134 -29.26 15.79 -34.82
N TYR A 135 -28.20 16.36 -34.23
CA TYR A 135 -28.14 16.53 -32.78
C TYR A 135 -29.26 17.43 -32.25
N SER A 136 -29.59 18.54 -32.94
CA SER A 136 -30.71 19.41 -32.56
C SER A 136 -32.04 18.66 -32.57
N LYS A 137 -32.32 17.86 -33.61
CA LYS A 137 -33.54 17.05 -33.68
C LYS A 137 -33.67 16.05 -32.53
N ALA A 138 -32.57 15.40 -32.13
CA ALA A 138 -32.57 14.47 -31.00
C ALA A 138 -32.62 15.19 -29.64
N ALA A 139 -31.94 16.33 -29.51
CA ALA A 139 -31.88 17.12 -28.28
C ALA A 139 -33.23 17.76 -27.94
N GLU A 140 -33.97 18.22 -28.96
CA GLU A 140 -35.34 18.74 -28.86
C GLU A 140 -36.32 17.66 -28.37
N GLN A 141 -36.03 16.38 -28.62
CA GLN A 141 -36.80 15.24 -28.10
C GLN A 141 -36.40 14.85 -26.66
N GLY A 142 -35.43 15.54 -26.07
CA GLY A 142 -35.01 15.30 -24.69
C GLY A 142 -33.81 14.38 -24.51
N LEU A 143 -33.24 13.80 -25.57
CA LEU A 143 -32.13 12.84 -25.45
C LEU A 143 -30.87 13.52 -24.89
N SER A 144 -30.42 13.09 -23.70
CA SER A 144 -29.36 13.76 -22.95
C SER A 144 -27.99 13.71 -23.66
N GLU A 145 -27.67 12.62 -24.37
CA GLU A 145 -26.47 12.48 -25.18
C GLU A 145 -26.43 13.50 -26.32
N ALA A 146 -27.57 13.69 -26.99
CA ALA A 146 -27.70 14.66 -28.07
C ALA A 146 -27.63 16.10 -27.54
N GLN A 147 -28.25 16.37 -26.38
CA GLN A 147 -28.14 17.66 -25.70
C GLN A 147 -26.68 17.98 -25.33
N ASN A 148 -25.95 17.02 -24.76
CA ASN A 148 -24.53 17.19 -24.48
C ASN A 148 -23.70 17.42 -25.75
N ASN A 149 -23.94 16.62 -26.81
CA ASN A 149 -23.26 16.78 -28.08
C ASN A 149 -23.54 18.14 -28.72
N LEU A 150 -24.79 18.61 -28.70
CA LEU A 150 -25.17 19.92 -29.20
C LEU A 150 -24.53 21.05 -28.37
N GLY A 151 -24.49 20.90 -27.04
CA GLY A 151 -23.76 21.81 -26.16
C GLY A 151 -22.29 21.94 -26.54
N PHE A 152 -21.65 20.83 -26.92
CA PHE A 152 -20.28 20.82 -27.43
C PHE A 152 -20.15 21.55 -28.78
N MET A 153 -21.09 21.36 -29.70
CA MET A 153 -21.08 22.06 -30.98
C MET A 153 -21.19 23.58 -30.78
N TYR A 154 -22.08 24.05 -29.90
CA TYR A 154 -22.20 25.47 -29.54
C TYR A 154 -20.96 26.02 -28.82
N LYS A 155 -20.37 25.26 -27.89
CA LYS A 155 -19.14 25.65 -27.20
C LYS A 155 -17.98 25.87 -28.18
N THR A 156 -17.88 25.01 -29.20
CA THR A 156 -16.75 25.02 -30.13
C THR A 156 -17.00 25.82 -31.41
N GLY A 157 -18.24 26.19 -31.71
CA GLY A 157 -18.61 26.89 -32.95
C GLY A 157 -18.46 26.02 -34.21
N ARG A 158 -18.46 24.69 -34.07
CA ARG A 158 -18.30 23.77 -35.21
C ARG A 158 -19.65 23.54 -35.87
N GLY A 159 -19.82 24.00 -37.10
CA GLY A 159 -21.06 23.81 -37.86
C GLY A 159 -22.25 24.67 -37.42
N ILE A 160 -22.07 25.49 -36.39
CA ILE A 160 -23.02 26.46 -35.87
C ILE A 160 -22.26 27.64 -35.27
N GLU A 161 -22.88 28.82 -35.20
CA GLU A 161 -22.28 29.99 -34.53
C GLU A 161 -21.97 29.67 -33.06
N GLN A 162 -20.78 30.05 -32.60
CA GLN A 162 -20.35 29.78 -31.23
C GLN A 162 -21.24 30.53 -30.23
N SER A 163 -21.75 29.83 -29.23
CA SER A 163 -22.52 30.42 -28.14
C SER A 163 -22.30 29.64 -26.85
N TYR A 164 -21.55 30.23 -25.93
CA TYR A 164 -21.35 29.63 -24.60
C TYR A 164 -22.65 29.58 -23.79
N GLU A 165 -23.56 30.53 -23.99
CA GLU A 165 -24.88 30.53 -23.35
C GLU A 165 -25.71 29.32 -23.80
N SER A 166 -25.77 29.08 -25.11
CA SER A 166 -26.46 27.91 -25.67
C SER A 166 -25.78 26.61 -25.23
N ALA A 167 -24.45 26.59 -25.15
CA ALA A 167 -23.72 25.44 -24.63
C ALA A 167 -24.10 25.13 -23.17
N VAL A 168 -24.12 26.15 -22.30
CA VAL A 168 -24.54 26.02 -20.90
C VAL A 168 -25.98 25.54 -20.80
N TYR A 169 -26.89 26.08 -21.61
CA TYR A 169 -28.28 25.66 -21.65
C TYR A 169 -28.42 24.16 -21.91
N TRP A 170 -27.77 23.67 -22.98
CA TRP A 170 -27.87 22.26 -23.36
C TRP A 170 -27.11 21.31 -22.43
N TYR A 171 -25.92 21.70 -21.96
CA TYR A 171 -25.22 20.92 -20.95
C TYR A 171 -26.02 20.82 -19.65
N ARG A 172 -26.68 21.90 -19.22
CA ARG A 172 -27.53 21.88 -18.03
C ARG A 172 -28.71 20.92 -18.19
N LYS A 173 -29.43 20.99 -19.32
CA LYS A 173 -30.52 20.06 -19.63
C LYS A 173 -30.08 18.59 -19.56
N ALA A 174 -28.90 18.27 -20.09
CA ALA A 174 -28.35 16.91 -20.04
C ALA A 174 -27.84 16.53 -18.63
N ALA A 175 -27.22 17.47 -17.92
CA ALA A 175 -26.66 17.25 -16.57
C ALA A 175 -27.75 17.04 -15.51
N GLU A 176 -28.91 17.69 -15.68
CA GLU A 176 -30.12 17.50 -14.86
C GLU A 176 -30.77 16.12 -15.09
N GLN A 177 -30.49 15.49 -16.24
CA GLN A 177 -30.81 14.08 -16.51
C GLN A 177 -29.68 13.13 -16.09
N GLU A 178 -28.80 13.59 -15.20
CA GLU A 178 -27.72 12.82 -14.58
C GLU A 178 -26.62 12.33 -15.54
N LEU A 179 -26.55 12.82 -16.78
CA LEU A 179 -25.48 12.43 -17.71
C LEU A 179 -24.12 12.95 -17.22
N ALA A 180 -23.24 12.04 -16.76
CA ALA A 180 -21.95 12.37 -16.16
C ALA A 180 -21.05 13.26 -17.04
N GLU A 181 -20.99 13.01 -18.36
CA GLU A 181 -20.22 13.83 -19.31
C GLU A 181 -20.78 15.27 -19.40
N ALA A 182 -22.11 15.43 -19.33
CA ALA A 182 -22.73 16.76 -19.33
C ALA A 182 -22.50 17.50 -18.00
N GLN A 183 -22.56 16.79 -16.86
CA GLN A 183 -22.19 17.34 -15.56
C GLN A 183 -20.74 17.81 -15.54
N PHE A 184 -19.81 17.01 -16.07
CA PHE A 184 -18.42 17.40 -16.23
C PHE A 184 -18.25 18.62 -17.15
N ASN A 185 -18.94 18.64 -18.29
CA ASN A 185 -18.89 19.77 -19.22
C ASN A 185 -19.46 21.05 -18.61
N LEU A 186 -20.56 20.97 -17.86
CA LEU A 186 -21.12 22.10 -17.14
C LEU A 186 -20.18 22.59 -16.03
N GLY A 187 -19.52 21.66 -15.32
CA GLY A 187 -18.44 21.98 -14.38
C GLY A 187 -17.31 22.76 -15.03
N ASN A 188 -16.90 22.39 -16.24
CA ASN A 188 -15.91 23.14 -17.02
C ASN A 188 -16.39 24.57 -17.36
N MET A 189 -17.68 24.74 -17.71
CA MET A 189 -18.24 26.08 -17.99
C MET A 189 -18.16 27.00 -16.76
N TYR A 190 -18.49 26.48 -15.57
CA TYR A 190 -18.34 27.22 -14.30
C TYR A 190 -16.87 27.48 -13.92
N PHE A 191 -15.99 26.49 -14.16
CA PHE A 191 -14.58 26.60 -13.83
C PHE A 191 -13.88 27.67 -14.67
N ASP A 192 -14.15 27.71 -15.96
CA ASP A 192 -13.52 28.66 -16.89
C ASP A 192 -14.23 30.02 -16.90
N GLY A 193 -15.50 30.09 -16.50
CA GLY A 193 -16.31 31.31 -16.53
C GLY A 193 -16.83 31.65 -17.93
N LEU A 194 -17.20 30.63 -18.72
CA LEU A 194 -17.68 30.80 -20.10
C LEU A 194 -19.20 30.98 -20.09
N SER A 195 -19.69 32.19 -20.37
CA SER A 195 -21.10 32.63 -20.21
C SER A 195 -21.65 32.64 -18.77
N LEU A 196 -20.94 32.02 -17.83
CA LEU A 196 -21.27 32.01 -16.41
C LEU A 196 -20.20 32.78 -15.66
N ALA A 197 -20.56 33.39 -14.52
CA ALA A 197 -19.56 33.89 -13.60
C ALA A 197 -18.67 32.72 -13.14
N LYS A 198 -17.35 32.90 -13.23
CA LYS A 198 -16.38 31.91 -12.76
C LYS A 198 -16.69 31.54 -11.30
N ASN A 199 -16.99 30.28 -11.05
CA ASN A 199 -17.34 29.78 -9.73
C ASN A 199 -16.77 28.37 -9.55
N HIS A 200 -15.65 28.29 -8.82
CA HIS A 200 -14.96 27.03 -8.59
C HIS A 200 -15.73 26.11 -7.63
N GLU A 201 -16.56 26.62 -6.72
CA GLU A 201 -17.37 25.79 -5.81
C GLU A 201 -18.45 25.05 -6.60
N GLN A 202 -19.19 25.78 -7.45
CA GLN A 202 -20.17 25.18 -8.36
C GLN A 202 -19.51 24.21 -9.35
N ALA A 203 -18.31 24.53 -9.85
CA ALA A 203 -17.56 23.57 -10.66
C ALA A 203 -17.25 22.29 -9.89
N ALA A 204 -16.79 22.40 -8.64
CA ALA A 204 -16.51 21.26 -7.77
C ALA A 204 -17.75 20.38 -7.54
N GLU A 205 -18.90 20.99 -7.30
CA GLU A 205 -20.18 20.27 -7.12
C GLU A 205 -20.56 19.46 -8.36
N TRP A 206 -20.45 20.04 -9.56
CA TRP A 206 -20.74 19.34 -10.80
C TRP A 206 -19.71 18.25 -11.12
N TYR A 207 -18.43 18.50 -10.88
CA TYR A 207 -17.40 17.46 -11.02
C TYR A 207 -17.60 16.33 -10.01
N PHE A 208 -18.04 16.63 -8.79
CA PHE A 208 -18.35 15.62 -7.77
C PHE A 208 -19.44 14.68 -8.24
N LYS A 209 -20.58 15.21 -8.72
CA LYS A 209 -21.67 14.38 -9.28
C LYS A 209 -21.19 13.48 -10.42
N ALA A 210 -20.37 14.00 -11.34
CA ALA A 210 -19.82 13.21 -12.44
C ALA A 210 -18.79 12.16 -11.97
N ALA A 211 -17.97 12.51 -10.97
CA ALA A 211 -16.93 11.65 -10.42
C ALA A 211 -17.49 10.48 -9.62
N GLU A 212 -18.61 10.68 -8.91
CA GLU A 212 -19.34 9.63 -8.20
C GLU A 212 -19.91 8.57 -9.15
N GLN A 213 -20.29 8.97 -10.36
CA GLN A 213 -20.71 8.06 -11.42
C GLN A 213 -19.55 7.33 -12.12
N GLY A 214 -18.32 7.56 -11.67
CA GLY A 214 -17.15 6.86 -12.20
C GLY A 214 -16.40 7.59 -13.32
N LEU A 215 -16.81 8.79 -13.73
CA LEU A 215 -16.14 9.47 -14.85
C LEU A 215 -14.69 9.85 -14.50
N ALA A 216 -13.71 9.13 -15.06
CA ALA A 216 -12.29 9.28 -14.72
C ALA A 216 -11.76 10.72 -14.86
N LYS A 217 -12.18 11.45 -15.90
CA LYS A 217 -11.79 12.86 -16.11
C LYS A 217 -12.30 13.77 -14.99
N ALA A 218 -13.53 13.53 -14.52
CA ALA A 218 -14.12 14.27 -13.40
C ALA A 218 -13.42 13.94 -12.08
N GLN A 219 -13.14 12.65 -11.84
CA GLN A 219 -12.37 12.19 -10.67
C GLN A 219 -10.98 12.84 -10.62
N ASN A 220 -10.25 12.85 -11.74
CA ASN A 220 -8.94 13.51 -11.83
C ASN A 220 -9.04 15.03 -11.57
N LYS A 221 -10.03 15.70 -12.18
CA LYS A 221 -10.25 17.14 -11.98
C LYS A 221 -10.57 17.46 -10.53
N LEU A 222 -11.43 16.66 -9.88
CA LEU A 222 -11.79 16.82 -8.48
C LEU A 222 -10.60 16.54 -7.55
N GLY A 223 -9.81 15.50 -7.84
CA GLY A 223 -8.55 15.23 -7.13
C GLY A 223 -7.60 16.43 -7.19
N TRP A 224 -7.47 17.05 -8.37
CA TRP A 224 -6.68 18.26 -8.55
C TRP A 224 -7.24 19.46 -7.78
N MET A 225 -8.57 19.63 -7.73
CA MET A 225 -9.19 20.70 -6.95
C MET A 225 -8.95 20.53 -5.45
N TYR A 226 -9.01 19.32 -4.90
CA TYR A 226 -8.64 19.04 -3.50
C TYR A 226 -7.14 19.25 -3.25
N TYR A 227 -6.28 18.86 -4.19
CA TYR A 227 -4.84 19.06 -4.10
C TYR A 227 -4.47 20.56 -4.04
N GLN A 228 -5.13 21.39 -4.85
CA GLN A 228 -4.88 22.83 -4.90
C GLN A 228 -5.67 23.63 -3.84
N GLY A 229 -6.80 23.11 -3.38
CA GLY A 229 -7.75 23.86 -2.55
C GLY A 229 -8.57 24.88 -3.35
N ILE A 230 -8.94 24.54 -4.58
CA ILE A 230 -9.70 25.42 -5.48
C ILE A 230 -11.16 25.00 -5.46
N GLY A 231 -12.07 25.87 -5.02
CA GLY A 231 -13.51 25.56 -4.90
C GLY A 231 -13.85 24.54 -3.81
N VAL A 232 -12.84 23.98 -3.14
CA VAL A 232 -12.95 23.06 -2.00
C VAL A 232 -11.80 23.34 -1.04
N LYS A 233 -11.96 22.98 0.24
CA LYS A 233 -10.85 23.03 1.20
C LYS A 233 -9.74 22.08 0.76
N LYS A 234 -8.48 22.57 0.76
CA LYS A 234 -7.31 21.74 0.43
C LYS A 234 -7.24 20.50 1.33
N ASP A 235 -7.16 19.32 0.71
CA ASP A 235 -7.13 18.03 1.39
C ASP A 235 -6.38 16.98 0.55
N TYR A 236 -5.15 16.66 0.96
CA TYR A 236 -4.32 15.71 0.24
C TYR A 236 -4.83 14.27 0.32
N LYS A 237 -5.55 13.89 1.38
CA LYS A 237 -6.10 12.52 1.46
C LYS A 237 -7.21 12.34 0.45
N LYS A 238 -8.16 13.29 0.42
CA LYS A 238 -9.23 13.28 -0.59
C LYS A 238 -8.68 13.41 -2.01
N ALA A 239 -7.64 14.23 -2.22
CA ALA A 239 -6.97 14.28 -3.51
C ALA A 239 -6.43 12.91 -3.92
N SER A 240 -5.73 12.22 -3.01
CA SER A 240 -5.19 10.88 -3.25
C SER A 240 -6.28 9.87 -3.57
N GLU A 241 -7.40 9.89 -2.85
CA GLU A 241 -8.54 8.99 -3.09
C GLU A 241 -9.13 9.18 -4.49
N TRP A 242 -9.35 10.42 -4.92
CA TRP A 242 -9.91 10.71 -6.24
C TRP A 242 -8.91 10.44 -7.38
N PHE A 243 -7.63 10.76 -7.19
CA PHE A 243 -6.59 10.36 -8.14
C PHE A 243 -6.45 8.84 -8.25
N GLY A 244 -6.56 8.10 -7.14
CA GLY A 244 -6.58 6.63 -7.13
C GLY A 244 -7.69 6.07 -8.02
N LYS A 245 -8.93 6.52 -7.81
CA LYS A 245 -10.08 6.08 -8.65
C LYS A 245 -9.88 6.38 -10.14
N ALA A 246 -9.29 7.52 -10.49
CA ALA A 246 -9.00 7.86 -11.88
C ALA A 246 -7.80 7.04 -12.44
N ALA A 247 -6.81 6.77 -11.60
CA ALA A 247 -5.62 5.98 -11.94
C ALA A 247 -5.95 4.51 -12.19
N ASP A 248 -6.88 3.94 -11.42
CA ASP A 248 -7.41 2.57 -11.59
C ASP A 248 -8.10 2.38 -12.95
N GLN A 249 -8.62 3.48 -13.52
CA GLN A 249 -9.20 3.53 -14.87
C GLN A 249 -8.15 3.81 -15.97
N GLY A 250 -6.86 3.82 -15.61
CA GLY A 250 -5.76 3.98 -16.56
C GLY A 250 -5.39 5.42 -16.91
N LEU A 251 -5.89 6.42 -16.16
CA LEU A 251 -5.57 7.81 -16.45
C LEU A 251 -4.14 8.16 -15.99
N THR A 252 -3.23 8.32 -16.95
CA THR A 252 -1.79 8.50 -16.69
C THR A 252 -1.46 9.77 -15.90
N GLU A 253 -2.18 10.87 -16.14
CA GLU A 253 -2.03 12.11 -15.37
C GLU A 253 -2.35 11.90 -13.88
N ALA A 254 -3.39 11.11 -13.58
CA ALA A 254 -3.80 10.79 -12.22
C ALA A 254 -2.77 9.87 -11.55
N GLN A 255 -2.26 8.88 -12.27
CA GLN A 255 -1.18 8.00 -11.78
C GLN A 255 0.08 8.78 -11.41
N ALA A 256 0.51 9.70 -12.26
CA ALA A 256 1.68 10.53 -12.01
C ALA A 256 1.47 11.42 -10.77
N LYS A 257 0.29 12.03 -10.64
CA LYS A 257 -0.02 12.90 -9.49
C LYS A 257 -0.20 12.11 -8.19
N LEU A 258 -0.78 10.92 -8.24
CA LEU A 258 -0.92 10.02 -7.10
C LEU A 258 0.46 9.65 -6.56
N LYS A 259 1.39 9.25 -7.43
CA LYS A 259 2.77 8.92 -7.03
C LYS A 259 3.48 10.09 -6.33
N GLU A 260 3.38 11.29 -6.91
CA GLU A 260 3.93 12.51 -6.31
C GLU A 260 3.35 12.77 -4.90
N LEU A 261 2.04 12.56 -4.76
CA LEU A 261 1.33 12.78 -3.51
C LEU A 261 1.69 11.73 -2.45
N GLU A 262 1.82 10.47 -2.84
CA GLU A 262 2.30 9.38 -1.98
C GLU A 262 3.71 9.65 -1.48
N GLU A 263 4.63 10.09 -2.36
CA GLU A 263 5.99 10.48 -1.98
C GLU A 263 5.98 11.67 -1.01
N GLN A 264 5.12 12.67 -1.23
CA GLN A 264 5.00 13.84 -0.37
C GLN A 264 4.42 13.46 1.01
N LEU A 265 3.39 12.61 1.04
CA LEU A 265 2.81 12.10 2.28
C LEU A 265 3.83 11.26 3.04
N GLN A 266 4.59 10.40 2.36
CA GLN A 266 5.63 9.56 2.97
C GLN A 266 6.78 10.38 3.58
N LYS A 267 7.24 11.43 2.88
CA LYS A 267 8.27 12.37 3.42
C LYS A 267 7.79 13.10 4.66
N ASN A 268 6.50 13.43 4.74
CA ASN A 268 5.94 14.16 5.88
C ASN A 268 5.64 13.25 7.10
N THR A 269 5.60 11.93 6.91
CA THR A 269 5.30 10.94 7.96
C THR A 269 6.51 10.18 8.49
N LYS A 270 7.65 10.11 7.79
CA LYS A 270 8.85 9.40 8.28
C LYS A 270 9.68 10.31 9.20
N PRO A 271 10.25 9.81 10.32
CA PRO A 271 11.21 10.59 11.10
C PRO A 271 12.45 10.90 10.25
N LEU A 272 12.90 12.16 10.22
CA LEU A 272 14.14 12.55 9.54
C LEU A 272 15.33 12.21 10.45
N LEU A 273 16.37 11.61 9.87
CA LEU A 273 17.65 11.39 10.55
C LEU A 273 18.39 12.72 10.71
N ILE A 274 18.93 12.97 11.89
CA ILE A 274 19.82 14.10 12.16
C ILE A 274 21.25 13.55 12.03
N ILE A 275 21.95 13.93 10.97
CA ILE A 275 23.32 13.49 10.67
C ILE A 275 24.21 14.72 10.54
N ASP A 276 25.24 14.77 11.38
CA ASP A 276 26.23 15.85 11.37
C ASP A 276 27.15 15.74 10.15
N LYS A 277 27.85 16.84 9.82
CA LYS A 277 28.76 16.90 8.67
C LYS A 277 29.89 15.86 8.71
N ASP A 278 30.23 15.35 9.89
CA ASP A 278 31.26 14.33 10.06
C ASP A 278 30.73 12.90 9.80
N GLY A 279 29.41 12.72 9.65
CA GLY A 279 28.73 11.44 9.47
C GLY A 279 28.19 10.84 10.77
N THR A 280 28.16 11.59 11.88
CA THR A 280 27.57 11.12 13.14
C THR A 280 26.05 11.30 13.12
N LEU A 281 25.31 10.20 13.27
CA LEU A 281 23.85 10.23 13.45
C LEU A 281 23.52 10.53 14.90
N THR A 282 23.04 11.74 15.20
CA THR A 282 22.79 12.22 16.56
C THR A 282 21.34 12.03 17.02
N GLY A 283 20.42 11.73 16.11
CA GLY A 283 19.09 11.27 16.46
C GLY A 283 18.06 11.43 15.37
N LEU A 284 16.82 11.68 15.78
CA LEU A 284 15.64 11.80 14.92
C LEU A 284 14.93 13.12 15.18
N THR A 285 14.36 13.73 14.14
CA THR A 285 13.55 14.96 14.29
C THR A 285 12.25 14.74 15.06
N ASP A 286 11.70 13.52 15.02
CA ASP A 286 10.49 13.15 15.75
C ASP A 286 10.48 11.63 16.00
N LYS A 287 10.86 11.22 17.22
CA LYS A 287 10.92 9.79 17.60
C LYS A 287 9.55 9.11 17.56
N THR A 288 8.44 9.84 17.72
CA THR A 288 7.09 9.26 17.79
C THR A 288 6.63 8.67 16.45
N LYS A 289 7.19 9.19 15.35
CA LYS A 289 6.91 8.73 13.99
C LYS A 289 7.69 7.50 13.58
N LEU A 290 8.68 7.07 14.37
CA LEU A 290 9.46 5.88 14.06
C LEU A 290 8.64 4.63 14.34
N GLN A 291 8.25 3.92 13.29
CA GLN A 291 7.53 2.66 13.35
C GLN A 291 8.14 1.66 12.36
N GLY A 292 8.53 0.49 12.86
CA GLY A 292 9.06 -0.60 12.04
C GLY A 292 10.56 -0.49 11.74
N LYS A 293 10.94 -0.99 10.56
CA LYS A 293 12.33 -1.07 10.08
C LYS A 293 12.88 0.30 9.69
N LEU A 294 14.10 0.61 10.15
CA LEU A 294 14.85 1.80 9.75
C LEU A 294 16.09 1.41 8.93
N ILE A 295 16.18 1.95 7.72
CA ILE A 295 17.36 1.81 6.86
C ILE A 295 18.21 3.06 7.01
N LEU A 296 19.47 2.88 7.42
CA LEU A 296 20.42 3.98 7.55
C LEU A 296 21.15 4.25 6.23
N PRO A 297 21.44 5.52 5.90
CA PRO A 297 22.16 5.88 4.70
C PRO A 297 23.68 5.63 4.81
N ALA A 298 24.35 5.52 3.67
CA ALA A 298 25.77 5.19 3.59
C ALA A 298 26.71 6.25 4.21
N GLU A 299 26.24 7.49 4.35
CA GLU A 299 27.00 8.57 4.99
C GLU A 299 27.17 8.42 6.50
N VAL A 300 26.41 7.54 7.15
CA VAL A 300 26.50 7.30 8.60
C VAL A 300 27.79 6.54 8.92
N LYS A 301 28.67 7.20 9.68
CA LYS A 301 29.97 6.66 10.14
C LYS A 301 29.99 6.36 11.64
N LYS A 302 29.10 6.99 12.41
CA LYS A 302 28.92 6.77 13.85
C LYS A 302 27.45 6.89 14.22
N ILE A 303 26.99 6.09 15.17
CA ILE A 303 25.75 6.37 15.89
C ILE A 303 26.12 7.14 17.15
N GLY A 304 25.58 8.34 17.30
CA GLY A 304 25.84 9.22 18.42
C GLY A 304 25.22 8.74 19.73
N GLU A 305 25.60 9.39 20.81
CA GLU A 305 25.02 9.17 22.13
C GLU A 305 23.49 9.46 22.09
N ASN A 306 22.69 8.57 22.70
CA ASN A 306 21.22 8.68 22.78
C ASN A 306 20.45 8.77 21.45
N ALA A 307 21.09 8.48 20.31
CA ALA A 307 20.51 8.70 18.97
C ALA A 307 19.10 8.08 18.79
N PHE A 308 18.92 6.87 19.30
CA PHE A 308 17.66 6.13 19.30
C PHE A 308 17.15 5.82 20.71
N TYR A 309 17.56 6.59 21.72
CA TYR A 309 17.09 6.41 23.10
C TYR A 309 15.55 6.33 23.16
N ASP A 310 15.04 5.28 23.79
CA ASP A 310 13.63 4.92 24.00
C ASP A 310 12.78 4.82 22.72
N CYS A 311 13.39 4.48 21.58
CA CYS A 311 12.69 4.31 20.31
C CYS A 311 11.93 2.97 20.23
N LYS A 312 10.87 2.82 21.04
CA LYS A 312 10.09 1.57 21.14
C LYS A 312 9.41 1.11 19.85
N GLY A 313 9.16 2.02 18.91
CA GLY A 313 8.59 1.69 17.60
C GLY A 313 9.61 1.17 16.59
N LEU A 314 10.93 1.26 16.88
CA LEU A 314 11.98 0.68 16.04
C LEU A 314 11.98 -0.84 16.18
N THR A 315 11.71 -1.57 15.10
CA THR A 315 11.67 -3.06 15.15
C THR A 315 12.92 -3.71 14.58
N GLU A 316 13.58 -3.04 13.64
CA GLU A 316 14.77 -3.49 12.94
C GLU A 316 15.59 -2.27 12.51
N ILE A 317 16.92 -2.38 12.62
CA ILE A 317 17.84 -1.39 12.05
C ILE A 317 18.76 -2.04 11.02
N ASP A 318 18.79 -1.45 9.84
CA ASP A 318 19.52 -1.97 8.70
C ASP A 318 20.76 -1.12 8.42
N PHE A 319 21.91 -1.72 8.70
CA PHE A 319 23.24 -1.14 8.48
C PHE A 319 23.88 -1.53 7.14
N SER A 320 23.14 -2.19 6.24
CA SER A 320 23.70 -2.71 4.97
C SER A 320 24.38 -1.66 4.10
N ALA A 321 23.91 -0.41 4.14
CA ALA A 321 24.54 0.69 3.41
C ALA A 321 25.71 1.33 4.18
N CYS A 322 25.83 1.10 5.49
CA CYS A 322 26.78 1.79 6.37
C CYS A 322 28.14 1.05 6.43
N THR A 323 28.86 0.97 5.31
CA THR A 323 30.14 0.23 5.22
C THR A 323 31.29 0.84 6.02
N ASN A 324 31.12 2.07 6.54
CA ASN A 324 32.12 2.81 7.30
C ASN A 324 31.65 3.11 8.74
N LEU A 325 30.59 2.46 9.23
CA LEU A 325 30.14 2.62 10.61
C LEU A 325 31.15 1.98 11.56
N VAL A 326 31.83 2.78 12.39
CA VAL A 326 32.91 2.32 13.29
C VAL A 326 32.54 2.34 14.77
N ASP A 327 31.52 3.11 15.13
CA ASP A 327 31.17 3.42 16.53
C ASP A 327 29.65 3.47 16.74
N ILE A 328 29.18 2.81 17.78
CA ILE A 328 27.83 2.97 18.35
C ILE A 328 28.00 3.57 19.74
N GLY A 329 27.52 4.80 19.92
CA GLY A 329 27.72 5.59 21.13
C GLY A 329 26.99 5.07 22.37
N ARG A 330 27.27 5.73 23.50
CA ARG A 330 26.61 5.49 24.79
C ARG A 330 25.09 5.62 24.65
N TRP A 331 24.33 4.70 25.23
CA TRP A 331 22.86 4.71 25.23
C TRP A 331 22.20 4.82 23.84
N ALA A 332 22.94 4.53 22.76
CA ALA A 332 22.47 4.77 21.40
C ALA A 332 21.10 4.15 21.10
N PHE A 333 20.83 2.96 21.62
CA PHE A 333 19.58 2.21 21.49
C PHE A 333 18.94 1.88 22.85
N PHE A 334 19.32 2.56 23.94
CA PHE A 334 18.77 2.30 25.26
C PHE A 334 17.23 2.28 25.22
N GLY A 335 16.60 1.25 25.78
CA GLY A 335 15.13 1.15 25.86
C GLY A 335 14.41 0.92 24.52
N CYS A 336 15.10 0.54 23.45
CA CYS A 336 14.46 0.15 22.18
C CYS A 336 13.77 -1.21 22.31
N THR A 337 12.69 -1.31 23.09
CA THR A 337 12.03 -2.57 23.42
C THR A 337 11.39 -3.29 22.23
N GLY A 338 11.06 -2.56 21.15
CA GLY A 338 10.55 -3.14 19.90
C GLY A 338 11.63 -3.78 19.02
N LEU A 339 12.91 -3.49 19.27
CA LEU A 339 14.03 -3.92 18.44
C LEU A 339 14.29 -5.41 18.66
N THR A 340 14.04 -6.22 17.64
CA THR A 340 14.09 -7.69 17.76
C THR A 340 15.36 -8.31 17.19
N GLU A 341 15.94 -7.67 16.17
CA GLU A 341 17.16 -8.09 15.49
C GLU A 341 18.06 -6.88 15.22
N VAL A 342 19.37 -7.06 15.46
CA VAL A 342 20.42 -6.09 15.12
C VAL A 342 21.56 -6.80 14.42
N ARG A 343 21.74 -6.52 13.13
CA ARG A 343 22.86 -7.02 12.31
C ARG A 343 23.99 -6.00 12.30
N LEU A 344 24.88 -6.09 13.28
CA LEU A 344 26.01 -5.17 13.38
C LEU A 344 26.93 -5.25 12.15
N PRO A 345 27.36 -4.12 11.57
CA PRO A 345 28.17 -4.12 10.35
C PRO A 345 29.61 -4.57 10.64
N ALA A 346 30.25 -5.19 9.65
CA ALA A 346 31.61 -5.72 9.77
C ALA A 346 32.69 -4.64 10.07
N SER A 347 32.41 -3.37 9.76
CA SER A 347 33.29 -2.23 10.03
C SER A 347 33.31 -1.78 11.49
N LEU A 348 32.36 -2.23 12.32
CA LEU A 348 32.18 -1.74 13.69
C LEU A 348 33.36 -2.12 14.58
N THR A 349 33.93 -1.12 15.26
CA THR A 349 35.07 -1.28 16.18
C THR A 349 34.71 -1.05 17.65
N LYS A 350 33.61 -0.33 17.91
CA LYS A 350 33.22 0.09 19.27
C LYS A 350 31.71 0.02 19.47
N ILE A 351 31.30 -0.48 20.63
CA ILE A 351 29.95 -0.36 21.19
C ILE A 351 30.07 0.35 22.54
N GLY A 352 29.33 1.43 22.74
CA GLY A 352 29.40 2.26 23.94
C GLY A 352 28.69 1.65 25.15
N TYR A 353 28.87 2.33 26.29
CA TYR A 353 28.22 1.99 27.55
C TYR A 353 26.70 1.99 27.39
N TRP A 354 26.04 0.93 27.89
CA TRP A 354 24.58 0.76 27.82
C TRP A 354 23.96 0.97 26.43
N ALA A 355 24.73 0.74 25.35
CA ALA A 355 24.28 1.05 24.00
C ALA A 355 22.98 0.34 23.61
N PHE A 356 22.76 -0.89 24.05
CA PHE A 356 21.54 -1.68 23.83
C PHE A 356 20.88 -2.10 25.15
N ASP A 357 21.14 -1.37 26.24
CA ASP A 357 20.50 -1.67 27.52
C ASP A 357 18.97 -1.53 27.42
N GLU A 358 18.24 -2.36 28.15
CA GLU A 358 16.78 -2.50 28.10
C GLU A 358 16.18 -2.80 26.71
N CYS A 359 16.96 -3.27 25.74
CA CYS A 359 16.45 -3.76 24.46
C CYS A 359 15.81 -5.15 24.62
N THR A 360 14.72 -5.21 25.39
CA THR A 360 14.05 -6.46 25.81
C THR A 360 13.47 -7.27 24.65
N GLY A 361 13.31 -6.70 23.45
CA GLY A 361 12.90 -7.42 22.25
C GLY A 361 14.02 -8.20 21.56
N LEU A 362 15.29 -7.88 21.83
CA LEU A 362 16.42 -8.51 21.13
C LEU A 362 16.52 -9.98 21.45
N THR A 363 16.64 -10.81 20.41
CA THR A 363 16.73 -12.27 20.55
C THR A 363 18.11 -12.83 20.17
N GLU A 364 18.79 -12.16 19.22
CA GLU A 364 20.10 -12.55 18.72
C GLU A 364 20.97 -11.32 18.44
N VAL A 365 22.24 -11.41 18.87
CA VAL A 365 23.29 -10.44 18.53
C VAL A 365 24.54 -11.19 18.07
N ARG A 366 25.09 -10.76 16.93
CA ARG A 366 26.37 -11.23 16.40
C ARG A 366 27.37 -10.09 16.39
N LEU A 367 28.41 -10.19 17.21
CA LEU A 367 29.47 -9.21 17.32
C LEU A 367 30.50 -9.40 16.18
N PRO A 368 30.87 -8.35 15.43
CA PRO A 368 31.70 -8.46 14.23
C PRO A 368 33.19 -8.68 14.54
N ALA A 369 33.96 -9.12 13.54
CA ALA A 369 35.36 -9.47 13.68
C ALA A 369 36.28 -8.30 14.09
N ARG A 370 35.94 -7.07 13.69
CA ARG A 370 36.74 -5.86 13.97
C ARG A 370 36.43 -5.18 15.30
N LEU A 371 35.47 -5.70 16.07
CA LEU A 371 35.05 -5.10 17.33
C LEU A 371 36.15 -5.25 18.39
N THR A 372 36.63 -4.13 18.91
CA THR A 372 37.72 -4.07 19.91
C THR A 372 37.28 -3.51 21.26
N GLU A 373 36.13 -2.84 21.33
CA GLU A 373 35.61 -2.23 22.55
C GLU A 373 34.10 -2.51 22.71
N ILE A 374 33.72 -3.04 23.87
CA ILE A 374 32.34 -3.20 24.33
C ILE A 374 32.24 -2.46 25.66
N GLY A 375 31.40 -1.44 25.73
CA GLY A 375 31.17 -0.67 26.95
C GLY A 375 30.44 -1.49 28.00
N LYS A 376 30.68 -1.17 29.27
CA LYS A 376 29.99 -1.82 30.40
C LYS A 376 28.48 -1.72 30.23
N GLY A 377 27.78 -2.82 30.53
CA GLY A 377 26.33 -2.91 30.40
C GLY A 377 25.79 -2.74 28.98
N ALA A 378 26.60 -2.85 27.93
CA ALA A 378 26.15 -2.64 26.55
C ALA A 378 24.91 -3.46 26.16
N PHE A 379 24.72 -4.64 26.78
CA PHE A 379 23.57 -5.52 26.58
C PHE A 379 22.85 -5.86 27.91
N ALA A 380 23.00 -5.01 28.93
CA ALA A 380 22.27 -5.16 30.18
C ALA A 380 20.75 -5.19 29.94
N ALA A 381 20.01 -5.90 30.79
CA ALA A 381 18.56 -6.04 30.73
C ALA A 381 17.96 -6.46 29.35
N CYS A 382 18.75 -7.03 28.43
CA CYS A 382 18.29 -7.65 27.19
C CYS A 382 17.63 -9.03 27.48
N ARG A 383 16.51 -9.05 28.21
CA ARG A 383 15.93 -10.25 28.84
C ARG A 383 15.62 -11.42 27.88
N ASN A 384 15.30 -11.14 26.62
CA ASN A 384 15.00 -12.17 25.62
C ASN A 384 16.19 -12.52 24.71
N LEU A 385 17.38 -11.98 24.99
CA LEU A 385 18.57 -12.27 24.22
C LEU A 385 19.02 -13.70 24.55
N HIS A 386 18.77 -14.63 23.63
CA HIS A 386 19.11 -16.05 23.80
C HIS A 386 20.39 -16.44 23.08
N ARG A 387 20.81 -15.65 22.08
CA ARG A 387 22.01 -15.92 21.30
C ARG A 387 22.90 -14.69 21.22
N LEU A 388 24.04 -14.75 21.92
CA LEU A 388 25.06 -13.73 21.90
C LEU A 388 26.39 -14.36 21.51
N VAL A 389 26.88 -14.06 20.31
CA VAL A 389 28.09 -14.68 19.76
C VAL A 389 29.05 -13.65 19.17
N VAL A 390 30.33 -14.00 19.15
CA VAL A 390 31.40 -13.22 18.51
C VAL A 390 31.84 -13.91 17.23
N ALA A 391 32.14 -13.14 16.18
CA ALA A 391 32.73 -13.66 14.96
C ALA A 391 34.05 -14.42 15.25
N PRO A 392 34.30 -15.59 14.63
CA PRO A 392 35.47 -16.43 14.93
C PRO A 392 36.81 -15.71 14.82
N GLU A 393 36.90 -14.76 13.88
CA GLU A 393 38.11 -14.00 13.54
C GLU A 393 38.36 -12.82 14.50
N ASN A 394 37.45 -12.54 15.42
CA ASN A 394 37.64 -11.46 16.39
C ASN A 394 38.85 -11.75 17.30
N THR A 395 39.73 -10.76 17.45
CA THR A 395 40.98 -10.87 18.21
C THR A 395 40.88 -10.36 19.65
N SER A 396 39.85 -9.58 19.98
CA SER A 396 39.63 -9.00 21.31
C SER A 396 38.73 -9.84 22.20
N TYR A 397 37.75 -10.52 21.61
CA TYR A 397 36.68 -11.21 22.34
C TYR A 397 36.47 -12.65 21.86
N TYR A 398 35.84 -13.42 22.72
CA TYR A 398 35.44 -14.79 22.48
C TYR A 398 34.09 -15.05 23.15
N SER A 399 33.20 -15.78 22.48
CA SER A 399 31.91 -16.16 23.06
C SER A 399 31.86 -17.64 23.39
N LYS A 400 31.34 -17.97 24.57
CA LYS A 400 31.01 -19.34 24.99
C LYS A 400 29.76 -19.32 25.86
N ASP A 401 28.86 -20.27 25.64
CA ASP A 401 27.63 -20.43 26.43
C ASP A 401 26.79 -19.13 26.51
N ASN A 402 26.74 -18.37 25.41
CA ASN A 402 26.08 -17.05 25.30
C ASN A 402 26.65 -15.96 26.22
N VAL A 403 27.89 -16.14 26.66
CA VAL A 403 28.66 -15.17 27.44
C VAL A 403 29.87 -14.71 26.63
N ILE A 404 30.17 -13.43 26.72
CA ILE A 404 31.32 -12.79 26.07
C ILE A 404 32.46 -12.66 27.07
N TYR A 405 33.63 -13.10 26.66
CA TYR A 405 34.88 -13.01 27.39
C TYR A 405 35.90 -12.22 26.58
N THR A 406 36.94 -11.69 27.24
CA THR A 406 38.18 -11.31 26.54
C THR A 406 38.79 -12.52 25.84
N LYS A 407 39.54 -12.30 24.75
CA LYS A 407 40.17 -13.40 23.99
C LYS A 407 41.10 -14.27 24.83
N ASN A 408 41.78 -13.67 25.81
CA ASN A 408 42.64 -14.37 26.78
C ASN A 408 41.86 -15.06 27.92
N MET A 409 40.52 -15.03 27.89
CA MET A 409 39.62 -15.65 28.86
C MET A 409 39.82 -15.20 30.32
N LYS A 410 40.37 -13.99 30.52
CA LYS A 410 40.62 -13.42 31.85
C LYS A 410 39.48 -12.58 32.39
N LYS A 411 38.65 -11.98 31.53
CA LYS A 411 37.49 -11.20 31.96
C LYS A 411 36.23 -11.69 31.27
N LEU A 412 35.13 -11.70 32.01
CA LEU A 412 33.77 -11.85 31.51
C LEU A 412 33.17 -10.45 31.32
N ILE A 413 32.76 -10.15 30.09
CA ILE A 413 32.35 -8.81 29.64
C ILE A 413 30.84 -8.62 29.80
N CYS A 414 30.06 -9.54 29.23
CA CYS A 414 28.60 -9.51 29.29
C CYS A 414 28.01 -10.87 28.96
N ALA A 415 26.76 -11.10 29.35
CA ALA A 415 25.99 -12.29 29.08
C ALA A 415 24.70 -11.96 28.32
N ALA A 416 24.19 -12.95 27.59
CA ALA A 416 22.86 -12.89 27.03
C ALA A 416 21.80 -12.93 28.15
N GLY A 417 20.83 -12.01 28.15
CA GLY A 417 19.86 -11.88 29.24
C GLY A 417 18.94 -13.10 29.44
N GLY A 418 18.79 -13.93 28.41
CA GLY A 418 18.02 -15.18 28.46
C GLY A 418 18.78 -16.38 29.03
N ILE A 419 19.96 -16.19 29.64
CA ILE A 419 20.73 -17.26 30.28
C ILE A 419 20.04 -17.74 31.56
N THR A 420 20.04 -19.06 31.77
CA THR A 420 19.39 -19.70 32.94
C THR A 420 20.37 -20.28 33.94
N GLN A 421 21.55 -20.71 33.48
CA GLN A 421 22.61 -21.25 34.32
C GLN A 421 23.95 -21.04 33.62
N ILE A 422 25.02 -20.88 34.41
CA ILE A 422 26.37 -20.76 33.87
C ILE A 422 27.42 -21.35 34.81
N SER A 423 28.40 -22.03 34.24
CA SER A 423 29.65 -22.35 34.91
C SER A 423 30.75 -21.49 34.30
N ILE A 424 31.20 -20.49 35.06
CA ILE A 424 32.22 -19.57 34.57
C ILE A 424 33.57 -20.31 34.56
N PRO A 425 34.35 -20.26 33.46
CA PRO A 425 35.62 -20.98 33.36
C PRO A 425 36.67 -20.55 34.40
N ASP A 426 37.47 -21.50 34.89
CA ASP A 426 38.55 -21.27 35.86
C ASP A 426 39.66 -20.32 35.40
N THR A 427 39.66 -19.89 34.14
CA THR A 427 40.60 -18.89 33.63
C THR A 427 40.18 -17.46 33.96
N VAL A 428 38.91 -17.23 34.27
CA VAL A 428 38.29 -15.90 34.45
C VAL A 428 38.60 -15.35 35.83
N ALA A 429 39.32 -14.23 35.87
CA ALA A 429 39.67 -13.53 37.10
C ALA A 429 38.71 -12.37 37.44
N GLN A 430 38.01 -11.81 36.44
CA GLN A 430 37.15 -10.64 36.65
C GLN A 430 35.80 -10.82 35.96
N ILE A 431 34.72 -10.48 36.64
CA ILE A 431 33.38 -10.30 36.05
C ILE A 431 33.13 -8.80 35.95
N GLU A 432 32.90 -8.30 34.74
CA GLU A 432 32.70 -6.87 34.50
C GLU A 432 31.37 -6.36 35.08
N GLY A 433 31.31 -5.06 35.35
CA GLY A 433 30.09 -4.42 35.83
C GLY A 433 28.92 -4.59 34.86
N TRP A 434 27.72 -4.78 35.40
CA TRP A 434 26.48 -5.09 34.66
C TRP A 434 26.54 -6.36 33.78
N ALA A 435 27.53 -7.24 33.92
CA ALA A 435 27.72 -8.34 32.98
C ALA A 435 26.52 -9.30 32.88
N PHE A 436 25.81 -9.56 33.97
CA PHE A 436 24.57 -10.34 34.06
C PHE A 436 23.37 -9.47 34.46
N ASP A 437 23.47 -8.14 34.39
CA ASP A 437 22.38 -7.27 34.84
C ASP A 437 21.07 -7.56 34.09
N GLY A 438 20.00 -7.75 34.85
CA GLY A 438 18.68 -8.09 34.33
C GLY A 438 18.52 -9.50 33.77
N CYS A 439 19.45 -10.43 34.01
CA CYS A 439 19.31 -11.85 33.66
C CYS A 439 18.27 -12.53 34.59
N THR A 440 16.99 -12.22 34.42
CA THR A 440 15.92 -12.65 35.34
C THR A 440 15.71 -14.17 35.39
N GLY A 441 16.11 -14.88 34.33
CA GLY A 441 16.02 -16.35 34.24
C GLY A 441 17.19 -17.10 34.86
N LEU A 442 18.26 -16.41 35.26
CA LEU A 442 19.48 -17.02 35.79
C LEU A 442 19.26 -17.56 37.20
N THR A 443 19.27 -18.87 37.38
CA THR A 443 18.99 -19.54 38.67
C THR A 443 20.22 -20.02 39.42
N GLU A 444 21.26 -20.42 38.69
CA GLU A 444 22.52 -20.93 39.26
C GLU A 444 23.73 -20.35 38.52
N VAL A 445 24.70 -19.87 39.30
CA VAL A 445 26.00 -19.41 38.80
C VAL A 445 27.09 -20.14 39.57
N ARG A 446 27.99 -20.82 38.86
CA ARG A 446 29.22 -21.38 39.44
C ARG A 446 30.38 -20.45 39.15
N LEU A 447 30.93 -19.86 40.21
CA LEU A 447 32.06 -18.96 40.13
C LEU A 447 33.39 -19.75 40.11
N PRO A 448 34.42 -19.25 39.41
CA PRO A 448 35.71 -19.92 39.32
C PRO A 448 36.60 -19.63 40.54
N ALA A 449 37.53 -20.54 40.84
CA ALA A 449 38.47 -20.36 41.95
C ALA A 449 39.49 -19.22 41.73
N SER A 450 39.71 -18.83 40.47
CA SER A 450 40.62 -17.75 40.07
C SER A 450 39.98 -16.35 40.14
N LEU A 451 38.70 -16.25 40.47
CA LEU A 451 37.98 -14.99 40.54
C LEU A 451 38.57 -14.08 41.63
N THR A 452 38.93 -12.86 41.25
CA THR A 452 39.44 -11.81 42.15
C THR A 452 38.48 -10.64 42.29
N GLU A 453 37.61 -10.42 41.30
CA GLU A 453 36.75 -9.23 41.22
C GLU A 453 35.38 -9.56 40.61
N ILE A 454 34.32 -9.08 41.26
CA ILE A 454 32.96 -8.97 40.73
C ILE A 454 32.64 -7.49 40.61
N GLY A 455 32.37 -6.99 39.40
CA GLY A 455 32.13 -5.57 39.14
C GLY A 455 30.80 -5.05 39.72
N GLU A 456 30.65 -3.74 39.72
CA GLU A 456 29.42 -3.06 40.14
C GLU A 456 28.20 -3.56 39.36
N TRP A 457 27.06 -3.76 40.03
CA TRP A 457 25.81 -4.22 39.41
C TRP A 457 25.92 -5.53 38.59
N ALA A 458 27.00 -6.31 38.73
CA ALA A 458 27.29 -7.44 37.85
C ALA A 458 26.15 -8.47 37.75
N PHE A 459 25.43 -8.74 38.84
CA PHE A 459 24.26 -9.63 38.91
C PHE A 459 22.99 -8.86 39.32
N SER A 460 22.96 -7.54 39.11
CA SER A 460 21.78 -6.76 39.44
C SER A 460 20.55 -7.28 38.68
N GLY A 461 19.37 -7.25 39.32
CA GLY A 461 18.12 -7.68 38.71
C GLY A 461 18.04 -9.16 38.33
N CYS A 462 19.01 -10.01 38.73
CA CYS A 462 18.97 -11.46 38.58
C CYS A 462 17.96 -12.08 39.56
N THR A 463 16.68 -11.81 39.34
CA THR A 463 15.60 -12.21 40.26
C THR A 463 15.43 -13.72 40.39
N GLY A 464 15.80 -14.50 39.38
CA GLY A 464 15.78 -15.96 39.42
C GLY A 464 16.92 -16.60 40.24
N LEU A 465 17.94 -15.82 40.61
CA LEU A 465 19.17 -16.36 41.19
C LEU A 465 18.89 -16.85 42.61
N THR A 466 18.95 -18.17 42.79
CA THR A 466 18.69 -18.84 44.08
C THR A 466 19.97 -19.36 44.71
N LYS A 467 20.94 -19.74 43.87
CA LYS A 467 22.18 -20.38 44.29
C LYS A 467 23.40 -19.65 43.71
N LEU A 468 24.28 -19.21 44.61
CA LEU A 468 25.61 -18.71 44.27
C LEU A 468 26.63 -19.36 45.22
N ASP A 469 27.42 -20.28 44.69
CA ASP A 469 28.51 -20.90 45.45
C ASP A 469 29.77 -20.06 45.29
N ILE A 470 30.19 -19.42 46.39
CA ILE A 470 31.43 -18.63 46.47
C ILE A 470 32.56 -19.38 47.20
N SER A 471 32.33 -20.61 47.67
CA SER A 471 33.28 -21.35 48.52
C SER A 471 34.60 -21.68 47.80
N ALA A 472 34.57 -21.76 46.47
CA ALA A 472 35.75 -21.96 45.64
C ALA A 472 36.58 -20.68 45.44
N CYS A 473 36.01 -19.49 45.63
CA CYS A 473 36.59 -18.19 45.27
C CYS A 473 37.53 -17.64 46.36
N LYS A 474 38.59 -18.39 46.71
CA LYS A 474 39.52 -18.02 47.79
C LYS A 474 40.30 -16.72 47.55
N ASN A 475 40.36 -16.24 46.31
CA ASN A 475 41.10 -15.05 45.92
C ASN A 475 40.19 -13.84 45.62
N LEU A 476 38.89 -13.94 45.90
CA LEU A 476 37.94 -12.84 45.66
C LEU A 476 38.20 -11.73 46.67
N THR A 477 38.70 -10.59 46.19
CA THR A 477 39.06 -9.44 47.02
C THR A 477 38.11 -8.25 46.85
N GLU A 478 37.39 -8.20 45.73
CA GLU A 478 36.52 -7.07 45.40
C GLU A 478 35.15 -7.54 44.92
N ILE A 479 34.10 -6.98 45.54
CA ILE A 479 32.72 -7.08 45.10
C ILE A 479 32.21 -5.65 44.98
N GLY A 480 31.91 -5.25 43.75
CA GLY A 480 31.50 -3.89 43.40
C GLY A 480 30.16 -3.52 44.01
N GLU A 481 29.91 -2.22 44.07
CA GLU A 481 28.68 -1.67 44.62
C GLU A 481 27.46 -2.29 43.92
N GLN A 482 26.47 -2.70 44.72
CA GLN A 482 25.20 -3.24 44.21
C GLN A 482 25.34 -4.46 43.30
N ALA A 483 26.46 -5.20 43.37
CA ALA A 483 26.72 -6.37 42.53
C ALA A 483 25.57 -7.38 42.51
N PHE A 484 24.82 -7.54 43.61
CA PHE A 484 23.68 -8.44 43.74
C PHE A 484 22.35 -7.71 44.01
N TYR A 485 22.25 -6.43 43.65
CA TYR A 485 21.02 -5.66 43.88
C TYR A 485 19.81 -6.30 43.19
N GLY A 486 18.69 -6.42 43.90
CA GLY A 486 17.48 -7.04 43.35
C GLY A 486 17.53 -8.57 43.16
N CYS A 487 18.59 -9.26 43.60
CA CYS A 487 18.64 -10.74 43.69
C CYS A 487 17.76 -11.26 44.83
N LYS A 488 16.44 -11.11 44.71
CA LYS A 488 15.47 -11.32 45.81
C LYS A 488 15.44 -12.75 46.35
N ASN A 489 15.78 -13.75 45.53
CA ASN A 489 15.70 -15.16 45.87
C ASN A 489 17.03 -15.76 46.32
N LEU A 490 18.07 -14.93 46.48
CA LEU A 490 19.41 -15.38 46.86
C LEU A 490 19.50 -15.55 48.38
N GLU A 491 19.27 -16.78 48.84
CA GLU A 491 19.07 -17.08 50.28
C GLU A 491 20.39 -17.14 51.09
N GLU A 492 21.56 -17.39 50.46
CA GLU A 492 22.79 -17.79 51.18
C GLU A 492 23.89 -16.73 51.36
N ILE A 493 23.87 -15.59 50.65
CA ILE A 493 24.98 -14.61 50.72
C ILE A 493 24.98 -13.78 52.02
N LYS A 494 23.87 -13.78 52.78
CA LYS A 494 23.73 -13.02 54.04
C LYS A 494 24.70 -13.45 55.16
N LYS A 495 25.41 -14.58 55.05
CA LYS A 495 26.31 -15.09 56.10
C LYS A 495 27.81 -14.78 55.86
N LEU A 496 28.23 -14.50 54.63
CA LEU A 496 29.65 -14.41 54.26
C LEU A 496 30.17 -12.97 54.07
N LEU A 497 29.29 -11.98 53.87
CA LEU A 497 29.67 -10.56 53.74
C LEU A 497 29.85 -9.80 55.07
N LYS A 498 29.75 -10.47 56.22
CA LYS A 498 29.87 -9.81 57.54
C LYS A 498 31.30 -9.42 57.93
N ASP A 499 32.32 -9.91 57.24
CA ASP A 499 33.72 -9.75 57.67
C ASP A 499 34.58 -8.80 56.83
N SER A 500 34.02 -8.11 55.82
CA SER A 500 34.77 -7.09 55.06
C SER A 500 33.92 -5.85 54.78
N THR A 501 33.93 -4.93 55.76
CA THR A 501 33.63 -3.49 55.67
C THR A 501 32.51 -3.03 54.71
N GLY A 502 31.31 -2.78 55.28
CA GLY A 502 30.47 -1.64 54.87
C GLY A 502 29.15 -1.95 54.13
N THR A 503 28.07 -2.10 54.90
CA THR A 503 26.62 -2.04 54.57
C THR A 503 26.04 -3.04 53.54
N PRO A 504 24.86 -3.61 53.83
CA PRO A 504 24.31 -4.79 53.16
C PRO A 504 23.83 -4.58 51.72
#